data_AF-A0A166HL68-F1
#
_entry.id   AF-A0A166HL68-F1
#
_cell.length_a   1.000
_cell.length_b   1.000
_cell.length_c   1.000
_cell.angle_alpha   90.00
_cell.angle_beta   90.00
_cell.angle_gamma   90.00
#
_symmetry.space_group_name_H-M   'P 1'
#
loop_
_entity.id
_entity.type
_entity.pdbx_description
1 polymer ?
#
loop_
_entity_poly.entity_id
_entity_poly.type
_entity_poly.pdbx_seq_one_letter_code
_entity_poly.pdbx_strand_id
1 'polypeptide(L)'
;MIAEIRKAVDSAGGDSASNLNSRQINPWMLSTKWYLHVEGADASALKDLVAPNKEIALMVKSYFAEATKLLSSTEELVRQKINSPDHIKLGVNNTPFHKHEQPETLPIYCGVVTSMLNLLLEDKEHYEKTLSQDTVIALNVFESVLEGSMTNGQDTSTELHNLLLQLWHREWATPSQESDIPDPTIRTLALRSLLADGSFKEPSAVAPDIAKFEHLMRLTSVREIHNLAALKYNGNQLKAANDVLPWLQEKVPSTFNSLRSLQHRATAIVYSTPSLPNAWWIDREHWTHLLYKGYPVKMEHISEVFEKLEQQSITQFEEKVLLKQKIRVDYDHVHDNLNKTDVGYSFLTEPENKKMFGNTDLLIDAVLADPELRAKYFISHADGSVTYNKNAWREWLHDYSVHSANMIMSCEMKAGAPSRLTELWNMCFGNTPMRTRNLLMQGLFTVINRKYTKTGSISGHDKLIPHALDSFTGDLVVQDLAIARPFALLAVQICFPGNTGLMDLYRYNVFVNNAKAFDTSTVTEHMYRLTRNICSFQIGVRDWRQIHAAFARKLCGQAEHLLDVGEEDTAQVLQYGHGRSVHDNIYGTSGNVQGASALPEDILPLFLEASTEWQVTTLTVPGKQGSY
;
A
#
# COMPACT_ATOMS: atom_id res chain seq x y z
N MET A 1 -9.08 48.02 -8.45
CA MET A 1 -7.69 48.47 -8.70
C MET A 1 -6.60 47.54 -8.15
N ILE A 2 -6.20 47.56 -6.85
CA ILE A 2 -5.13 46.65 -6.37
C ILE A 2 -5.48 45.16 -6.50
N ALA A 3 -6.75 44.80 -6.25
CA ALA A 3 -7.22 43.42 -6.46
C ALA A 3 -7.22 43.00 -7.94
N GLU A 4 -7.50 43.93 -8.86
CA GLU A 4 -7.44 43.68 -10.31
C GLU A 4 -6.01 43.66 -10.83
N ILE A 5 -5.12 44.47 -10.25
CA ILE A 5 -3.67 44.43 -10.52
C ILE A 5 -3.10 43.12 -10.00
N ARG A 6 -3.47 42.65 -8.81
CA ARG A 6 -3.08 41.32 -8.31
C ARG A 6 -3.59 40.22 -9.23
N LYS A 7 -4.87 40.28 -9.62
CA LYS A 7 -5.45 39.33 -10.57
C LYS A 7 -4.71 39.36 -11.91
N ALA A 8 -4.33 40.54 -12.41
CA ALA A 8 -3.55 40.70 -13.63
C ALA A 8 -2.10 40.20 -13.49
N VAL A 9 -1.46 40.39 -12.33
CA VAL A 9 -0.11 39.87 -12.02
C VAL A 9 -0.12 38.35 -11.91
N ASP A 10 -1.12 37.77 -11.23
CA ASP A 10 -1.32 36.32 -11.11
C ASP A 10 -1.65 35.69 -12.48
N SER A 11 -2.21 36.47 -13.42
CA SER A 11 -2.52 36.04 -14.80
C SER A 11 -1.39 36.28 -15.80
N ALA A 12 -0.44 37.16 -15.48
CA ALA A 12 0.62 37.61 -16.40
C ALA A 12 1.89 36.74 -16.36
N GLY A 13 1.96 35.74 -15.48
CA GLY A 13 3.11 34.84 -15.34
C GLY A 13 3.20 33.71 -16.37
N GLY A 14 2.50 33.81 -17.50
CA GLY A 14 2.51 32.83 -18.59
C GLY A 14 3.48 33.20 -19.71
N ASP A 15 4.73 33.53 -19.39
CA ASP A 15 5.74 33.67 -20.43
C ASP A 15 5.94 32.30 -21.10
N SER A 16 5.92 32.27 -22.43
CA SER A 16 6.07 31.06 -23.24
C SER A 16 7.27 30.24 -22.77
N ALA A 17 7.05 28.96 -22.47
CA ALA A 17 8.05 28.01 -21.99
C ALA A 17 9.28 27.92 -22.90
N SER A 18 9.19 28.39 -24.14
CA SER A 18 10.29 28.54 -25.09
C SER A 18 11.49 29.38 -24.59
N ASN A 19 11.31 30.25 -23.58
CA ASN A 19 12.39 31.10 -23.02
C ASN A 19 12.83 30.72 -21.59
N LEU A 20 12.26 29.64 -21.02
CA LEU A 20 12.64 29.20 -19.68
C LEU A 20 14.10 28.73 -19.66
N ASN A 21 14.87 29.22 -18.70
CA ASN A 21 16.23 28.74 -18.50
C ASN A 21 16.17 27.25 -18.16
N SER A 22 16.96 26.41 -18.83
CA SER A 22 17.00 24.96 -18.55
C SER A 22 17.16 24.61 -17.07
N ARG A 23 17.80 25.47 -16.26
CA ARG A 23 17.95 25.29 -14.81
C ARG A 23 16.64 25.45 -14.01
N GLN A 24 15.61 26.04 -14.60
CA GLN A 24 14.29 26.23 -14.01
C GLN A 24 13.34 25.06 -14.30
N ILE A 25 13.73 24.15 -15.19
CA ILE A 25 12.95 22.99 -15.58
C ILE A 25 13.55 21.77 -14.87
N ASN A 26 12.71 20.99 -14.18
CA ASN A 26 13.21 19.83 -13.47
C ASN A 26 13.77 18.77 -14.47
N PRO A 27 14.70 17.89 -14.03
CA PRO A 27 15.34 16.92 -14.93
C PRO A 27 14.37 15.99 -15.65
N TRP A 28 13.25 15.66 -15.01
CA TRP A 28 12.20 14.82 -15.60
C TRP A 28 11.60 15.50 -16.83
N MET A 29 11.16 16.74 -16.66
CA MET A 29 10.50 17.54 -17.68
C MET A 29 11.45 17.91 -18.82
N LEU A 30 12.72 18.19 -18.53
CA LEU A 30 13.74 18.36 -19.57
C LEU A 30 13.88 17.10 -20.45
N SER A 31 13.79 15.93 -19.84
CA SER A 31 14.01 14.66 -20.54
C SER A 31 12.80 14.19 -21.33
N THR A 32 11.59 14.43 -20.83
CA THR A 32 10.33 14.00 -21.45
C THR A 32 9.77 15.05 -22.39
N LYS A 33 10.10 16.32 -22.15
CA LYS A 33 9.58 17.49 -22.88
C LYS A 33 8.06 17.63 -22.86
N TRP A 34 7.38 16.97 -21.91
CA TRP A 34 5.92 16.99 -21.82
C TRP A 34 5.34 18.39 -21.59
N TYR A 35 6.11 19.31 -21.00
CA TYR A 35 5.69 20.71 -20.85
C TYR A 35 5.54 21.44 -22.18
N LEU A 36 6.31 21.08 -23.21
CA LEU A 36 6.19 21.66 -24.55
C LEU A 36 4.90 21.18 -25.23
N HIS A 37 4.47 19.95 -24.96
CA HIS A 37 3.26 19.37 -25.53
C HIS A 37 1.98 20.11 -25.10
N VAL A 38 1.97 20.64 -23.88
CA VAL A 38 0.82 21.32 -23.28
C VAL A 38 0.95 22.85 -23.31
N GLU A 39 2.01 23.37 -23.93
CA GLU A 39 2.30 24.79 -23.97
C GLU A 39 1.18 25.56 -24.69
N GLY A 40 0.67 26.62 -24.05
CA GLY A 40 -0.41 27.45 -24.60
C GLY A 40 -1.81 26.83 -24.56
N ALA A 41 -1.96 25.59 -24.10
CA ALA A 41 -3.25 24.93 -23.92
C ALA A 41 -3.79 25.07 -22.49
N ASP A 42 -5.10 25.01 -22.31
CA ASP A 42 -5.72 24.98 -20.98
C ASP A 42 -5.50 23.61 -20.32
N ALA A 43 -4.79 23.60 -19.19
CA ALA A 43 -4.47 22.39 -18.45
C ALA A 43 -5.72 21.66 -17.94
N SER A 44 -6.81 22.38 -17.63
CA SER A 44 -8.06 21.75 -17.20
C SER A 44 -8.72 21.02 -18.36
N ALA A 45 -8.88 21.68 -19.51
CA ALA A 45 -9.40 21.06 -20.72
C ALA A 45 -8.61 19.81 -21.15
N LEU A 46 -7.27 19.87 -21.11
CA LEU A 46 -6.43 18.71 -21.44
C LEU A 46 -6.59 17.54 -20.47
N LYS A 47 -6.85 17.80 -19.20
CA LYS A 47 -7.12 16.75 -18.21
C LYS A 47 -8.48 16.10 -18.41
N ASP A 48 -9.48 16.86 -18.85
CA ASP A 48 -10.81 16.34 -19.13
C ASP A 48 -10.77 15.30 -20.28
N LEU A 49 -9.88 15.47 -21.26
CA LEU A 49 -9.67 14.48 -22.33
C LEU A 49 -9.26 13.09 -21.80
N VAL A 50 -8.56 13.02 -20.67
CA VAL A 50 -8.13 11.75 -20.03
C VAL A 50 -8.96 11.39 -18.80
N ALA A 51 -10.10 12.05 -18.60
CA ALA A 51 -11.01 11.75 -17.49
C ALA A 51 -11.60 10.34 -17.60
N PRO A 52 -11.93 9.69 -16.47
CA PRO A 52 -12.49 8.34 -16.50
C PRO A 52 -13.92 8.35 -17.05
N ASN A 53 -14.11 7.71 -18.20
CA ASN A 53 -15.42 7.42 -18.76
C ASN A 53 -15.97 6.09 -18.21
N LYS A 54 -17.18 6.11 -17.64
CA LYS A 54 -17.79 4.95 -16.97
C LYS A 54 -18.12 3.80 -17.94
N GLU A 55 -18.57 4.13 -19.15
CA GLU A 55 -19.03 3.16 -20.14
C GLU A 55 -17.83 2.42 -20.73
N ILE A 56 -16.80 3.18 -21.13
CA ILE A 56 -15.50 2.64 -21.55
C ILE A 56 -14.90 1.78 -20.43
N ALA A 57 -14.97 2.22 -19.17
CA ALA A 57 -14.41 1.48 -18.05
C ALA A 57 -15.05 0.10 -17.85
N LEU A 58 -16.36 -0.05 -18.08
CA LEU A 58 -17.04 -1.34 -17.94
C LEU A 58 -16.55 -2.36 -18.97
N MET A 59 -16.44 -1.94 -20.24
CA MET A 59 -15.95 -2.80 -21.33
C MET A 59 -14.49 -3.20 -21.12
N VAL A 60 -13.63 -2.22 -20.80
CA VAL A 60 -12.20 -2.47 -20.54
C VAL A 60 -12.02 -3.46 -19.39
N LYS A 61 -12.79 -3.32 -18.30
CA LYS A 61 -12.75 -4.26 -17.17
C LYS A 61 -13.18 -5.67 -17.59
N SER A 62 -14.24 -5.80 -18.39
CA SER A 62 -14.71 -7.10 -18.88
C SER A 62 -13.64 -7.79 -19.73
N TYR A 63 -13.10 -7.08 -20.71
CA TYR A 63 -12.05 -7.58 -21.60
C TYR A 63 -10.81 -8.07 -20.83
N PHE A 64 -10.31 -7.28 -19.87
CA PHE A 64 -9.13 -7.69 -19.10
C PHE A 64 -9.43 -8.78 -18.08
N ALA A 65 -10.65 -8.87 -17.55
CA ALA A 65 -11.06 -9.99 -16.72
C ALA A 65 -11.06 -11.31 -17.51
N GLU A 66 -11.51 -11.29 -18.76
CA GLU A 66 -11.43 -12.45 -19.68
C GLU A 66 -9.98 -12.81 -20.00
N ALA A 67 -9.15 -11.83 -20.39
CA ALA A 67 -7.73 -12.05 -20.65
C ALA A 67 -7.00 -12.64 -19.43
N THR A 68 -7.37 -12.23 -18.21
CA THR A 68 -6.79 -12.75 -16.96
C THR A 68 -7.16 -14.22 -16.73
N LYS A 69 -8.37 -14.66 -17.11
CA LYS A 69 -8.78 -16.08 -16.99
C LYS A 69 -7.90 -17.00 -17.83
N LEU A 70 -7.45 -16.54 -18.99
CA LEU A 70 -6.59 -17.31 -19.92
C LEU A 70 -5.25 -17.72 -19.29
N LEU A 71 -4.75 -16.98 -18.29
CA LEU A 71 -3.49 -17.29 -17.60
C LEU A 71 -3.46 -18.68 -16.96
N SER A 72 -4.62 -19.23 -16.59
CA SER A 72 -4.75 -20.58 -16.02
C SER A 72 -4.47 -21.68 -17.05
N SER A 73 -4.75 -21.39 -18.33
CA SER A 73 -4.55 -22.28 -19.48
C SER A 73 -3.34 -21.91 -20.34
N THR A 74 -2.56 -20.91 -19.94
CA THR A 74 -1.33 -20.51 -20.64
C THR A 74 -0.13 -21.32 -20.11
N GLU A 75 0.64 -21.90 -21.02
CA GLU A 75 1.86 -22.65 -20.72
C GLU A 75 2.81 -21.86 -19.82
N GLU A 76 3.41 -22.52 -18.82
CA GLU A 76 4.23 -21.88 -17.81
C GLU A 76 5.43 -21.12 -18.41
N LEU A 77 6.14 -21.73 -19.36
CA LEU A 77 7.27 -21.12 -20.06
C LEU A 77 6.84 -19.87 -20.85
N VAL A 78 5.65 -19.88 -21.45
CA VAL A 78 5.10 -18.71 -22.14
C VAL A 78 4.88 -17.56 -21.14
N ARG A 79 4.28 -17.86 -19.98
CA ARG A 79 4.09 -16.85 -18.92
C ARG A 79 5.41 -16.33 -18.37
N GLN A 80 6.43 -17.18 -18.24
CA GLN A 80 7.77 -16.76 -17.82
C GLN A 80 8.41 -15.82 -18.85
N LYS A 81 8.32 -16.14 -20.15
CA LYS A 81 8.82 -15.27 -21.23
C LYS A 81 8.11 -13.91 -21.28
N ILE A 82 6.78 -13.89 -21.14
CA ILE A 82 5.98 -12.64 -21.07
C ILE A 82 6.40 -11.77 -19.87
N ASN A 83 6.82 -12.41 -18.77
CA ASN A 83 7.30 -11.72 -17.57
C ASN A 83 8.79 -11.30 -17.64
N SER A 84 9.46 -11.51 -18.78
CA SER A 84 10.90 -11.34 -18.95
C SER A 84 11.23 -10.28 -20.01
N PRO A 85 11.06 -8.98 -19.71
CA PRO A 85 11.21 -7.92 -20.70
C PRO A 85 12.66 -7.71 -21.18
N ASP A 86 13.68 -8.06 -20.37
CA ASP A 86 15.11 -7.97 -20.71
C ASP A 86 15.79 -9.35 -20.61
N HIS A 87 15.21 -10.33 -21.32
CA HIS A 87 15.70 -11.71 -21.29
C HIS A 87 17.11 -11.90 -21.88
N ILE A 88 17.56 -10.96 -22.72
CA ILE A 88 18.92 -10.98 -23.30
C ILE A 88 19.96 -10.75 -22.20
N LYS A 89 19.69 -9.81 -21.28
CA LYS A 89 20.61 -9.47 -20.19
C LYS A 89 20.44 -10.36 -18.97
N LEU A 90 19.19 -10.67 -18.59
CA LEU A 90 18.87 -11.30 -17.30
C LEU A 90 18.45 -12.77 -17.41
N GLY A 91 18.32 -13.30 -18.63
CA GLY A 91 17.70 -14.60 -18.87
C GLY A 91 16.17 -14.56 -18.68
N VAL A 92 15.53 -15.72 -18.84
CA VAL A 92 14.09 -15.86 -18.61
C VAL A 92 13.83 -15.96 -17.10
N ASN A 93 12.97 -15.10 -16.59
CA ASN A 93 12.53 -15.10 -15.20
C ASN A 93 11.77 -16.39 -14.87
N ASN A 94 12.17 -17.07 -13.79
CA ASN A 94 11.51 -18.28 -13.32
C ASN A 94 10.09 -18.03 -12.78
N THR A 95 9.77 -16.79 -12.39
CA THR A 95 8.45 -16.41 -11.92
C THR A 95 7.50 -16.17 -13.10
N PRO A 96 6.46 -16.99 -13.29
CA PRO A 96 5.50 -16.79 -14.38
C PRO A 96 4.66 -15.53 -14.18
N PHE A 97 4.26 -14.90 -15.29
CA PHE A 97 3.21 -13.88 -15.27
C PHE A 97 1.91 -14.45 -14.69
N HIS A 98 1.32 -13.76 -13.71
CA HIS A 98 0.20 -14.26 -12.92
C HIS A 98 -0.82 -13.16 -12.65
N LYS A 99 -2.04 -13.58 -12.29
CA LYS A 99 -3.11 -12.66 -11.88
C LYS A 99 -2.75 -11.96 -10.56
N HIS A 100 -3.27 -10.75 -10.36
CA HIS A 100 -3.17 -10.09 -9.07
C HIS A 100 -3.88 -10.91 -7.97
N GLU A 101 -3.31 -10.90 -6.76
CA GLU A 101 -3.88 -11.59 -5.60
C GLU A 101 -5.17 -10.93 -5.10
N GLN A 102 -5.19 -9.59 -5.10
CA GLN A 102 -6.33 -8.80 -4.61
C GLN A 102 -7.29 -8.48 -5.78
N PRO A 103 -8.58 -8.89 -5.71
CA PRO A 103 -9.56 -8.71 -6.79
C PRO A 103 -9.74 -7.26 -7.25
N GLU A 104 -9.53 -6.29 -6.36
CA GLU A 104 -9.72 -4.86 -6.61
C GLU A 104 -8.59 -4.25 -7.45
N THR A 105 -7.46 -4.94 -7.58
CA THR A 105 -6.27 -4.42 -8.27
C THR A 105 -6.51 -4.25 -9.76
N LEU A 106 -7.08 -5.25 -10.43
CA LEU A 106 -7.29 -5.22 -11.87
C LEU A 106 -8.22 -4.06 -12.31
N PRO A 107 -9.38 -3.81 -11.66
CA PRO A 107 -10.20 -2.64 -11.94
C PRO A 107 -9.46 -1.29 -11.83
N ILE A 108 -8.51 -1.15 -10.90
CA ILE A 108 -7.68 0.07 -10.76
C ILE A 108 -6.71 0.19 -11.94
N TYR A 109 -6.14 -0.93 -12.39
CA TYR A 109 -5.22 -0.96 -13.53
C TYR A 109 -5.93 -0.53 -14.81
N CYS A 110 -7.13 -1.03 -15.07
CA CYS A 110 -7.95 -0.70 -16.23
C CYS A 110 -8.18 0.82 -16.43
N GLY A 111 -8.02 1.63 -15.38
CA GLY A 111 -8.17 3.09 -15.48
C GLY A 111 -7.23 3.77 -16.47
N VAL A 112 -6.00 3.26 -16.67
CA VAL A 112 -5.05 3.88 -17.62
C VAL A 112 -5.45 3.66 -19.08
N VAL A 113 -5.97 2.47 -19.41
CA VAL A 113 -6.51 2.16 -20.75
C VAL A 113 -7.84 2.88 -20.97
N THR A 114 -8.67 3.00 -19.94
CA THR A 114 -9.92 3.77 -20.01
C THR A 114 -9.64 5.21 -20.42
N SER A 115 -8.67 5.87 -19.76
CA SER A 115 -8.26 7.23 -20.13
C SER A 115 -7.67 7.33 -21.53
N MET A 116 -6.90 6.32 -21.97
CA MET A 116 -6.32 6.29 -23.31
C MET A 116 -7.40 6.23 -24.38
N LEU A 117 -8.39 5.36 -24.21
CA LEU A 117 -9.51 5.25 -25.14
C LEU A 117 -10.38 6.50 -25.12
N ASN A 118 -10.63 7.10 -23.95
CA ASN A 118 -11.35 8.37 -23.86
C ASN A 118 -10.63 9.48 -24.63
N LEU A 119 -9.32 9.60 -24.45
CA LEU A 119 -8.51 10.58 -25.18
C LEU A 119 -8.61 10.40 -26.70
N LEU A 120 -8.57 9.15 -27.18
CA LEU A 120 -8.67 8.85 -28.62
C LEU A 120 -10.04 9.23 -29.21
N LEU A 121 -11.12 9.12 -28.41
CA LEU A 121 -12.47 9.44 -28.84
C LEU A 121 -12.78 10.94 -28.74
N GLU A 122 -12.32 11.62 -27.70
CA GLU A 122 -12.56 13.05 -27.48
C GLU A 122 -11.69 13.95 -28.38
N ASP A 123 -10.43 13.57 -28.66
CA ASP A 123 -9.49 14.34 -29.50
C ASP A 123 -9.41 13.77 -30.93
N LYS A 124 -10.57 13.40 -31.49
CA LYS A 124 -10.67 12.67 -32.76
C LYS A 124 -10.06 13.42 -33.94
N GLU A 125 -10.32 14.73 -34.06
CA GLU A 125 -9.80 15.55 -35.17
C GLU A 125 -8.26 15.57 -35.23
N HIS A 126 -7.61 15.49 -34.08
CA HIS A 126 -6.15 15.38 -34.01
C HIS A 126 -5.70 13.98 -34.43
N TYR A 127 -6.30 12.94 -33.84
CA TYR A 127 -5.89 11.55 -34.07
C TYR A 127 -6.22 11.02 -35.47
N GLU A 128 -7.24 11.55 -36.15
CA GLU A 128 -7.48 11.27 -37.56
C GLU A 128 -6.33 11.73 -38.47
N LYS A 129 -5.56 12.74 -38.04
CA LYS A 129 -4.42 13.27 -38.80
C LYS A 129 -3.09 12.64 -38.41
N THR A 130 -2.95 12.19 -37.16
CA THR A 130 -1.67 11.71 -36.62
C THR A 130 -1.55 10.19 -36.55
N LEU A 131 -2.66 9.46 -36.46
CA LEU A 131 -2.64 7.99 -36.46
C LEU A 131 -2.56 7.43 -37.88
N SER A 132 -2.00 6.23 -38.00
CA SER A 132 -2.05 5.50 -39.27
C SER A 132 -3.48 5.15 -39.65
N GLN A 133 -3.72 4.97 -40.95
CA GLN A 133 -5.02 4.57 -41.49
C GLN A 133 -5.62 3.34 -40.79
N ASP A 134 -4.83 2.29 -40.55
CA ASP A 134 -5.34 1.05 -39.92
C ASP A 134 -5.83 1.27 -38.48
N THR A 135 -5.11 2.11 -37.72
CA THR A 135 -5.51 2.49 -36.36
C THR A 135 -6.76 3.35 -36.36
N VAL A 136 -6.89 4.30 -37.31
CA VAL A 136 -8.10 5.12 -37.46
C VAL A 136 -9.30 4.24 -37.80
N ILE A 137 -9.14 3.26 -38.69
CA ILE A 137 -10.18 2.28 -39.02
C ILE A 137 -10.57 1.48 -37.77
N ALA A 138 -9.61 0.94 -37.03
CA ALA A 138 -9.89 0.19 -35.82
C ALA A 138 -10.58 1.04 -34.74
N LEU A 139 -10.21 2.31 -34.61
CA LEU A 139 -10.83 3.26 -33.69
C LEU A 139 -12.29 3.55 -34.07
N ASN A 140 -12.56 3.83 -35.34
CA ASN A 140 -13.92 4.08 -35.83
C ASN A 140 -14.82 2.84 -35.70
N VAL A 141 -14.28 1.64 -35.94
CA VAL A 141 -15.01 0.38 -35.71
C VAL A 141 -15.33 0.21 -34.22
N PHE A 142 -14.35 0.44 -33.35
CA PHE A 142 -14.56 0.37 -31.91
C PHE A 142 -15.61 1.37 -31.42
N GLU A 143 -15.57 2.62 -31.89
CA GLU A 143 -16.55 3.66 -31.57
C GLU A 143 -17.96 3.26 -31.99
N SER A 144 -18.13 2.78 -33.23
CA SER A 144 -19.44 2.32 -33.73
C SER A 144 -20.01 1.17 -32.90
N VAL A 145 -19.18 0.23 -32.46
CA VAL A 145 -19.60 -0.88 -31.61
C VAL A 145 -19.82 -0.44 -30.16
N LEU A 146 -19.10 0.58 -29.67
CA LEU A 146 -19.37 1.19 -28.38
C LEU A 146 -20.77 1.83 -28.34
N GLU A 147 -21.15 2.59 -29.36
CA GLU A 147 -22.52 3.14 -29.51
C GLU A 147 -23.58 2.03 -29.63
N GLY A 148 -23.28 0.95 -30.37
CA GLY A 148 -24.16 -0.22 -30.51
C GLY A 148 -24.32 -1.03 -29.22
N SER A 149 -23.26 -1.18 -28.44
CA SER A 149 -23.28 -1.85 -27.13
C SER A 149 -24.14 -1.10 -26.12
N MET A 150 -24.09 0.24 -26.14
CA MET A 150 -24.92 1.10 -25.29
C MET A 150 -26.43 0.94 -25.55
N THR A 151 -26.80 0.50 -26.75
CA THR A 151 -28.20 0.33 -27.15
C THR A 151 -28.68 -1.13 -27.05
N ASN A 152 -27.84 -2.11 -27.41
CA ASN A 152 -28.25 -3.51 -27.61
C ASN A 152 -27.41 -4.56 -26.86
N GLY A 153 -26.42 -4.15 -26.04
CA GLY A 153 -25.58 -5.08 -25.27
C GLY A 153 -24.65 -5.97 -26.11
N GLN A 154 -24.22 -5.48 -27.28
CA GLN A 154 -23.25 -6.16 -28.14
C GLN A 154 -21.90 -6.37 -27.42
N ASP A 155 -21.27 -7.53 -27.65
CA ASP A 155 -19.92 -7.80 -27.16
C ASP A 155 -18.89 -6.99 -27.95
N THR A 156 -18.16 -6.12 -27.25
CA THR A 156 -17.14 -5.22 -27.82
C THR A 156 -15.71 -5.76 -27.67
N SER A 157 -15.58 -6.96 -27.11
CA SER A 157 -14.31 -7.56 -26.68
C SER A 157 -13.33 -7.79 -27.83
N THR A 158 -13.83 -8.08 -29.04
CA THR A 158 -13.00 -8.32 -30.24
C THR A 158 -12.49 -7.02 -30.86
N GLU A 159 -13.35 -6.01 -30.99
CA GLU A 159 -13.01 -4.71 -31.56
C GLU A 159 -12.04 -3.96 -30.65
N LEU A 160 -12.26 -4.04 -29.33
CA LEU A 160 -11.32 -3.53 -28.34
C LEU A 160 -9.97 -4.26 -28.45
N HIS A 161 -9.97 -5.60 -28.61
CA HIS A 161 -8.74 -6.36 -28.80
C HIS A 161 -7.94 -5.84 -30.01
N ASN A 162 -8.61 -5.72 -31.16
CA ASN A 162 -8.01 -5.27 -32.41
C ASN A 162 -7.44 -3.85 -32.28
N LEU A 163 -8.18 -2.93 -31.64
CA LEU A 163 -7.69 -1.57 -31.39
C LEU A 163 -6.44 -1.58 -30.50
N LEU A 164 -6.42 -2.38 -29.42
CA LEU A 164 -5.25 -2.48 -28.55
C LEU A 164 -4.03 -3.07 -29.27
N LEU A 165 -4.21 -4.03 -30.19
CA LEU A 165 -3.13 -4.52 -31.05
C LEU A 165 -2.61 -3.42 -31.98
N GLN A 166 -3.49 -2.64 -32.61
CA GLN A 166 -3.10 -1.50 -33.44
C GLN A 166 -2.37 -0.40 -32.65
N LEU A 167 -2.59 -0.31 -31.34
CA LEU A 167 -1.92 0.66 -30.49
C LEU A 167 -0.56 0.15 -29.96
N TRP A 168 -0.44 -1.14 -29.68
CA TRP A 168 0.69 -1.69 -28.91
C TRP A 168 1.61 -2.64 -29.70
N HIS A 169 1.12 -3.30 -30.76
CA HIS A 169 1.89 -4.26 -31.56
C HIS A 169 2.37 -3.61 -32.86
N ARG A 170 2.98 -2.44 -32.73
CA ARG A 170 3.55 -1.68 -33.83
C ARG A 170 4.66 -0.73 -33.40
N GLU A 171 5.37 -0.24 -34.40
CA GLU A 171 6.31 0.86 -34.27
C GLU A 171 5.58 2.19 -34.52
N TRP A 172 5.84 3.18 -33.66
CA TRP A 172 5.35 4.54 -33.86
C TRP A 172 6.41 5.39 -34.56
N ALA A 173 5.97 6.38 -35.32
CA ALA A 173 6.86 7.33 -35.99
C ALA A 173 7.74 8.08 -34.96
N THR A 174 8.86 8.62 -35.43
CA THR A 174 9.66 9.54 -34.61
C THR A 174 8.93 10.86 -34.43
N PRO A 175 9.10 11.56 -33.28
CA PRO A 175 8.54 12.89 -33.06
C PRO A 175 8.85 13.85 -34.22
N SER A 176 7.83 14.62 -34.63
CA SER A 176 7.90 15.59 -35.72
C SER A 176 7.32 16.94 -35.28
N GLN A 177 7.34 17.96 -36.15
CA GLN A 177 6.69 19.25 -35.86
C GLN A 177 5.16 19.14 -35.77
N GLU A 178 4.56 18.14 -36.43
CA GLU A 178 3.10 17.94 -36.46
C GLU A 178 2.60 17.03 -35.32
N SER A 179 3.48 16.19 -34.77
CA SER A 179 3.19 15.32 -33.62
C SER A 179 4.47 15.08 -32.82
N ASP A 180 4.56 15.77 -31.67
CA ASP A 180 5.69 15.71 -30.74
C ASP A 180 5.66 14.45 -29.85
N ILE A 181 4.48 13.89 -29.61
CA ILE A 181 4.28 12.60 -28.94
C ILE A 181 3.36 11.70 -29.81
N PRO A 182 3.94 10.97 -30.79
CA PRO A 182 3.16 10.19 -31.77
C PRO A 182 2.51 8.93 -31.19
N ASP A 183 3.05 8.39 -30.09
CA ASP A 183 2.47 7.23 -29.41
C ASP A 183 1.31 7.66 -28.48
N PRO A 184 0.05 7.26 -28.74
CA PRO A 184 -1.10 7.66 -27.93
C PRO A 184 -1.02 7.18 -26.48
N THR A 185 -0.32 6.07 -26.22
CA THR A 185 -0.10 5.56 -24.86
C THR A 185 0.80 6.51 -24.07
N ILE A 186 1.88 6.99 -24.71
CA ILE A 186 2.81 7.95 -24.10
C ILE A 186 2.15 9.32 -23.93
N ARG A 187 1.35 9.76 -24.91
CA ARG A 187 0.58 11.02 -24.83
C ARG A 187 -0.43 10.96 -23.68
N THR A 188 -1.15 9.84 -23.56
CA THR A 188 -2.05 9.60 -22.42
C THR A 188 -1.30 9.65 -21.09
N LEU A 189 -0.11 9.04 -21.00
CA LEU A 189 0.71 9.08 -19.78
C LEU A 189 1.13 10.52 -19.42
N ALA A 190 1.51 11.33 -20.41
CA ALA A 190 1.85 12.74 -20.23
C ALA A 190 0.67 13.55 -19.68
N LEU A 191 -0.51 13.45 -20.31
CA LEU A 191 -1.71 14.17 -19.89
C LEU A 191 -2.25 13.70 -18.53
N ARG A 192 -2.18 12.40 -18.24
CA ARG A 192 -2.51 11.86 -16.90
C ARG A 192 -1.53 12.33 -15.83
N SER A 193 -0.35 12.80 -16.21
CA SER A 193 0.64 13.38 -15.31
C SER A 193 0.42 14.87 -15.06
N LEU A 194 -0.45 15.54 -15.83
CA LEU A 194 -0.79 16.95 -15.67
C LEU A 194 -1.68 17.17 -14.44
N LEU A 195 -1.35 18.18 -13.65
CA LEU A 195 -2.08 18.63 -12.47
C LEU A 195 -2.95 19.85 -12.81
N ALA A 196 -3.91 20.16 -11.93
CA ALA A 196 -4.90 21.21 -12.21
C ALA A 196 -4.29 22.62 -12.25
N ASP A 197 -3.13 22.80 -11.63
CA ASP A 197 -2.35 24.04 -11.62
C ASP A 197 -1.38 24.14 -12.82
N GLY A 198 -1.44 23.21 -13.78
CA GLY A 198 -0.53 23.15 -14.93
C GLY A 198 0.84 22.52 -14.63
N SER A 199 1.12 22.17 -13.37
CA SER A 199 2.32 21.41 -13.02
C SER A 199 2.19 19.93 -13.37
N PHE A 200 3.27 19.18 -13.28
CA PHE A 200 3.28 17.74 -13.58
C PHE A 200 3.63 16.94 -12.33
N LYS A 201 3.10 15.71 -12.27
CA LYS A 201 3.47 14.72 -11.26
C LYS A 201 4.98 14.46 -11.28
N GLU A 202 5.55 14.31 -10.09
CA GLU A 202 6.92 13.84 -9.90
C GLU A 202 7.10 12.42 -10.45
N PRO A 203 8.32 12.03 -10.88
CA PRO A 203 8.55 10.73 -11.54
C PRO A 203 8.08 9.52 -10.72
N SER A 204 8.21 9.57 -9.38
CA SER A 204 7.75 8.51 -8.49
C SER A 204 6.22 8.33 -8.49
N ALA A 205 5.46 9.37 -8.83
CA ALA A 205 4.01 9.33 -8.97
C ALA A 205 3.55 8.93 -10.39
N VAL A 206 4.46 8.95 -11.38
CA VAL A 206 4.19 8.50 -12.77
C VAL A 206 4.44 6.99 -12.93
N ALA A 207 5.48 6.47 -12.27
CA ALA A 207 5.86 5.05 -12.33
C ALA A 207 4.70 4.04 -12.12
N PRO A 208 3.75 4.25 -11.19
CA PRO A 208 2.61 3.35 -11.03
C PRO A 208 1.72 3.25 -12.27
N ASP A 209 1.54 4.34 -13.04
CA ASP A 209 0.73 4.30 -14.27
C ASP A 209 1.47 3.57 -15.40
N ILE A 210 2.80 3.67 -15.46
CA ILE A 210 3.62 2.87 -16.37
C ILE A 210 3.46 1.37 -16.09
N ALA A 211 3.58 0.96 -14.82
CA ALA A 211 3.42 -0.44 -14.42
C ALA A 211 2.03 -1.00 -14.76
N LYS A 212 0.97 -0.18 -14.66
CA LYS A 212 -0.39 -0.56 -15.08
C LYS A 212 -0.44 -0.81 -16.58
N PHE A 213 0.09 0.10 -17.40
CA PHE A 213 0.15 -0.10 -18.84
C PHE A 213 0.91 -1.38 -19.20
N GLU A 214 2.12 -1.58 -18.65
CA GLU A 214 2.89 -2.80 -18.92
C GLU A 214 2.12 -4.09 -18.59
N HIS A 215 1.43 -4.14 -17.45
CA HIS A 215 0.64 -5.30 -17.05
C HIS A 215 -0.53 -5.56 -18.02
N LEU A 216 -1.24 -4.51 -18.43
CA LEU A 216 -2.35 -4.62 -19.37
C LEU A 216 -1.88 -4.98 -20.79
N MET A 217 -0.72 -4.49 -21.23
CA MET A 217 -0.09 -4.91 -22.49
C MET A 217 0.25 -6.41 -22.49
N ARG A 218 0.76 -6.93 -21.35
CA ARG A 218 1.01 -8.37 -21.17
C ARG A 218 -0.29 -9.17 -21.22
N LEU A 219 -1.38 -8.71 -20.60
CA LEU A 219 -2.68 -9.38 -20.66
C LEU A 219 -3.28 -9.39 -22.08
N THR A 220 -3.22 -8.28 -22.82
CA THR A 220 -3.64 -8.24 -24.23
C THR A 220 -2.83 -9.22 -25.07
N SER A 221 -1.52 -9.30 -24.83
CA SER A 221 -0.63 -10.23 -25.51
C SER A 221 -0.93 -11.69 -25.17
N VAL A 222 -1.32 -12.00 -23.92
CA VAL A 222 -1.78 -13.35 -23.56
C VAL A 222 -2.99 -13.75 -24.40
N ARG A 223 -3.98 -12.86 -24.53
CA ARG A 223 -5.14 -13.12 -25.39
C ARG A 223 -4.74 -13.35 -26.84
N GLU A 224 -3.84 -12.52 -27.37
CA GLU A 224 -3.39 -12.66 -28.76
C GLU A 224 -2.59 -13.95 -29.00
N ILE A 225 -1.81 -14.40 -28.03
CA ILE A 225 -1.12 -15.70 -28.10
C ILE A 225 -2.13 -16.84 -28.22
N HIS A 226 -3.24 -16.79 -27.47
CA HIS A 226 -4.30 -17.80 -27.61
C HIS A 226 -4.97 -17.73 -29.00
N ASN A 227 -5.23 -16.53 -29.52
CA ASN A 227 -5.78 -16.33 -30.86
C ASN A 227 -4.85 -16.90 -31.93
N LEU A 228 -3.57 -16.52 -31.94
CA LEU A 228 -2.58 -17.00 -32.90
C LEU A 228 -2.30 -18.49 -32.75
N ALA A 229 -2.31 -19.02 -31.53
CA ALA A 229 -2.18 -20.45 -31.30
C ALA A 229 -3.32 -21.20 -32.01
N ALA A 230 -4.56 -20.76 -31.84
CA ALA A 230 -5.72 -21.37 -32.49
C ALA A 230 -5.73 -21.18 -34.01
N LEU A 231 -5.46 -19.97 -34.50
CA LEU A 231 -5.62 -19.61 -35.91
C LEU A 231 -4.44 -20.01 -36.81
N LYS A 232 -3.20 -19.93 -36.28
CA LYS A 232 -1.97 -20.05 -37.08
C LYS A 232 -1.10 -21.23 -36.70
N TYR A 233 -1.15 -21.69 -35.44
CA TYR A 233 -0.16 -22.62 -34.89
C TYR A 233 -0.74 -23.92 -34.32
N ASN A 234 -1.96 -24.30 -34.68
CA ASN A 234 -2.62 -25.56 -34.27
C ASN A 234 -2.58 -25.80 -32.74
N GLY A 235 -2.84 -24.76 -31.97
CA GLY A 235 -2.82 -24.77 -30.50
C GLY A 235 -1.44 -24.59 -29.85
N ASN A 236 -0.35 -24.45 -30.61
CA ASN A 236 0.99 -24.28 -30.04
C ASN A 236 1.21 -22.84 -29.53
N GLN A 237 1.06 -22.64 -28.22
CA GLN A 237 1.20 -21.33 -27.57
C GLN A 237 2.62 -20.80 -27.60
N LEU A 238 3.64 -21.66 -27.54
CA LEU A 238 5.04 -21.22 -27.56
C LEU A 238 5.43 -20.61 -28.92
N LYS A 239 4.94 -21.20 -30.03
CA LYS A 239 5.12 -20.64 -31.38
C LYS A 239 4.38 -19.31 -31.53
N ALA A 240 3.13 -19.26 -31.08
CA ALA A 240 2.34 -18.03 -31.06
C ALA A 240 3.02 -16.92 -30.23
N ALA A 241 3.62 -17.25 -29.10
CA ALA A 241 4.36 -16.31 -28.26
C ALA A 241 5.54 -15.66 -28.98
N ASN A 242 6.23 -16.37 -29.88
CA ASN A 242 7.36 -15.79 -30.60
C ASN A 242 6.94 -14.64 -31.54
N ASP A 243 5.70 -14.62 -32.02
CA ASP A 243 5.18 -13.51 -32.85
C ASP A 243 4.84 -12.28 -32.00
N VAL A 244 4.53 -12.48 -30.71
CA VAL A 244 4.01 -11.44 -29.81
C VAL A 244 5.11 -10.85 -28.91
N LEU A 245 6.07 -11.66 -28.47
CA LEU A 245 7.11 -11.27 -27.53
C LEU A 245 7.96 -10.05 -27.94
N PRO A 246 8.27 -9.80 -29.23
CA PRO A 246 9.00 -8.60 -29.62
C PRO A 246 8.35 -7.29 -29.13
N TRP A 247 7.02 -7.27 -29.00
CA TRP A 247 6.24 -6.10 -28.53
C TRP A 247 6.22 -5.94 -27.01
N LEU A 248 6.82 -6.88 -26.26
CA LEU A 248 6.90 -6.89 -24.79
C LEU A 248 8.36 -6.88 -24.28
N GLN A 249 9.31 -6.52 -25.15
CA GLN A 249 10.74 -6.56 -24.84
C GLN A 249 11.37 -5.17 -24.83
N GLU A 250 12.38 -5.00 -23.97
CA GLU A 250 13.25 -3.83 -23.99
C GLU A 250 14.16 -3.88 -25.22
N LYS A 251 14.60 -2.70 -25.67
CA LYS A 251 15.51 -2.50 -26.81
C LYS A 251 14.93 -2.86 -28.19
N VAL A 252 13.61 -3.06 -28.27
CA VAL A 252 12.86 -3.16 -29.53
C VAL A 252 12.00 -1.91 -29.71
N PRO A 253 11.97 -1.25 -30.90
CA PRO A 253 11.09 -0.11 -31.16
C PRO A 253 9.61 -0.50 -30.92
N SER A 254 9.04 -0.06 -29.82
CA SER A 254 7.67 -0.39 -29.43
C SER A 254 7.19 0.54 -28.31
N THR A 255 5.88 0.65 -28.14
CA THR A 255 5.27 1.34 -26.98
C THR A 255 5.80 0.78 -25.66
N PHE A 256 5.98 -0.53 -25.56
CA PHE A 256 6.45 -1.19 -24.35
C PHE A 256 7.86 -0.73 -23.98
N ASN A 257 8.79 -0.71 -24.94
CA ASN A 257 10.14 -0.21 -24.70
C ASN A 257 10.17 1.29 -24.34
N SER A 258 9.30 2.10 -24.93
CA SER A 258 9.17 3.52 -24.58
C SER A 258 8.75 3.70 -23.11
N LEU A 259 7.75 2.96 -22.66
CA LEU A 259 7.31 2.92 -21.27
C LEU A 259 8.43 2.45 -20.32
N ARG A 260 9.12 1.36 -20.65
CA ARG A 260 10.27 0.85 -19.86
C ARG A 260 11.40 1.87 -19.78
N SER A 261 11.69 2.56 -20.87
CA SER A 261 12.72 3.60 -20.91
C SER A 261 12.37 4.78 -20.02
N LEU A 262 11.09 5.20 -19.99
CA LEU A 262 10.59 6.21 -19.05
C LEU A 262 10.67 5.72 -17.60
N GLN A 263 10.32 4.46 -17.33
CA GLN A 263 10.42 3.87 -16.00
C GLN A 263 11.87 3.85 -15.47
N HIS A 264 12.83 3.42 -16.31
CA HIS A 264 14.25 3.42 -15.96
C HIS A 264 14.77 4.83 -15.70
N ARG A 265 14.34 5.81 -16.53
CA ARG A 265 14.74 7.21 -16.36
C ARG A 265 14.14 7.84 -15.11
N ALA A 266 12.86 7.60 -14.85
CA ALA A 266 12.18 8.01 -13.62
C ALA A 266 12.91 7.46 -12.40
N THR A 267 13.26 6.17 -12.42
CA THR A 267 14.06 5.52 -11.38
C THR A 267 15.42 6.23 -11.23
N ALA A 268 16.18 6.42 -12.29
CA ALA A 268 17.48 7.10 -12.23
C ALA A 268 17.40 8.52 -11.64
N ILE A 269 16.38 9.31 -12.00
CA ILE A 269 16.17 10.67 -11.46
C ILE A 269 15.82 10.62 -9.98
N VAL A 270 14.87 9.76 -9.58
CA VAL A 270 14.47 9.61 -8.17
C VAL A 270 15.65 9.17 -7.31
N TYR A 271 16.50 8.28 -7.82
CA TYR A 271 17.68 7.80 -7.08
C TYR A 271 18.84 8.80 -7.02
N SER A 272 18.90 9.79 -7.93
CA SER A 272 20.00 10.76 -8.02
C SER A 272 19.64 12.17 -7.54
N THR A 273 18.35 12.47 -7.31
CA THR A 273 17.89 13.80 -6.87
C THR A 273 17.73 13.81 -5.35
N PRO A 274 18.58 14.54 -4.59
CA PRO A 274 18.40 14.71 -3.16
C PRO A 274 17.06 15.38 -2.85
N SER A 275 16.30 14.80 -1.94
CA SER A 275 15.06 15.40 -1.43
C SER A 275 15.26 15.91 -0.01
N LEU A 276 14.57 16.97 0.38
CA LEU A 276 14.57 17.45 1.77
C LEU A 276 13.89 16.43 2.70
N PRO A 277 14.47 16.12 3.86
CA PRO A 277 13.92 15.16 4.80
C PRO A 277 12.60 15.65 5.39
N ASN A 278 11.72 14.69 5.71
CA ASN A 278 10.49 15.00 6.44
C ASN A 278 10.78 15.25 7.93
N ALA A 279 11.87 14.70 8.46
CA ALA A 279 12.31 14.88 9.83
C ALA A 279 13.49 15.85 9.91
N TRP A 280 13.56 16.64 10.97
CA TRP A 280 14.66 17.57 11.23
C TRP A 280 14.97 17.61 12.72
N TRP A 281 16.17 17.20 13.11
CA TRP A 281 16.56 17.22 14.53
C TRP A 281 16.79 18.66 15.02
N ILE A 282 16.08 19.02 16.09
CA ILE A 282 16.35 20.26 16.82
C ILE A 282 17.21 19.95 18.05
N ASP A 283 16.99 18.79 18.69
CA ASP A 283 17.90 18.24 19.71
C ASP A 283 18.93 17.36 19.03
N ARG A 284 20.20 17.74 19.07
CA ARG A 284 21.30 16.90 18.57
C ARG A 284 22.22 16.41 19.68
N GLU A 285 21.89 16.73 20.93
CA GLU A 285 22.66 16.27 22.09
C GLU A 285 22.00 15.03 22.69
N HIS A 286 20.69 15.10 22.95
CA HIS A 286 19.94 14.01 23.59
C HIS A 286 18.96 13.32 22.63
N TRP A 287 18.76 13.86 21.42
CA TRP A 287 17.86 13.32 20.39
C TRP A 287 16.42 13.12 20.88
N THR A 288 15.93 14.02 21.74
CA THR A 288 14.60 13.91 22.35
C THR A 288 13.51 14.68 21.60
N HIS A 289 13.87 15.57 20.67
CA HIS A 289 12.90 16.37 19.92
C HIS A 289 13.34 16.72 18.48
N LEU A 290 12.40 16.55 17.54
CA LEU A 290 12.56 16.82 16.10
C LEU A 290 11.36 17.58 15.54
N LEU A 291 11.51 18.19 14.37
CA LEU A 291 10.38 18.62 13.54
C LEU A 291 10.06 17.50 12.56
N TYR A 292 8.80 17.10 12.48
CA TYR A 292 8.30 16.22 11.42
C TYR A 292 7.29 16.98 10.58
N LYS A 293 7.59 17.16 9.29
CA LYS A 293 6.82 18.01 8.36
C LYS A 293 6.56 19.43 8.91
N GLY A 294 7.54 19.96 9.65
CA GLY A 294 7.46 21.26 10.31
C GLY A 294 6.78 21.27 11.68
N TYR A 295 6.19 20.15 12.14
CA TYR A 295 5.54 20.07 13.46
C TYR A 295 6.50 19.50 14.52
N PRO A 296 6.55 20.09 15.73
CA PRO A 296 7.41 19.57 16.79
C PRO A 296 6.90 18.23 17.34
N VAL A 297 7.79 17.24 17.37
CA VAL A 297 7.58 15.92 17.98
C VAL A 297 8.63 15.72 19.06
N LYS A 298 8.18 15.44 20.29
CA LYS A 298 9.03 15.15 21.44
C LYS A 298 8.83 13.70 21.90
N MET A 299 9.84 13.12 22.52
CA MET A 299 9.72 11.81 23.18
C MET A 299 8.64 11.81 24.27
N GLU A 300 8.48 12.92 24.99
CA GLU A 300 7.41 13.09 26.00
C GLU A 300 6.02 12.91 25.38
N HIS A 301 5.76 13.48 24.20
CA HIS A 301 4.50 13.31 23.49
C HIS A 301 4.24 11.84 23.13
N ILE A 302 5.29 11.08 22.80
CA ILE A 302 5.18 9.65 22.47
C ILE A 302 4.82 8.85 23.72
N SER A 303 5.48 9.12 24.84
CA SER A 303 5.18 8.50 26.12
C SER A 303 3.74 8.78 26.58
N GLU A 304 3.28 10.03 26.44
CA GLU A 304 1.89 10.41 26.75
C GLU A 304 0.86 9.68 25.87
N VAL A 305 1.18 9.49 24.58
CA VAL A 305 0.34 8.71 23.66
C VAL A 305 0.24 7.26 24.13
N PHE A 306 1.35 6.66 24.58
CA PHE A 306 1.36 5.27 25.08
C PHE A 306 0.56 5.14 26.37
N GLU A 307 0.76 6.03 27.33
CA GLU A 307 0.01 6.02 28.60
C GLU A 307 -1.50 6.12 28.35
N LYS A 308 -1.91 7.06 27.47
CA LYS A 308 -3.32 7.23 27.13
C LYS A 308 -3.90 6.02 26.41
N LEU A 309 -3.13 5.37 25.53
CA LEU A 309 -3.54 4.15 24.85
C LEU A 309 -3.72 2.99 25.83
N GLU A 310 -2.81 2.84 26.79
CA GLU A 310 -2.92 1.82 27.85
C GLU A 310 -4.15 2.06 28.71
N GLN A 311 -4.38 3.29 29.19
CA GLN A 311 -5.56 3.65 29.97
C GLN A 311 -6.85 3.35 29.19
N GLN A 312 -6.93 3.73 27.91
CA GLN A 312 -8.07 3.41 27.05
C GLN A 312 -8.26 1.90 26.87
N SER A 313 -7.17 1.15 26.76
CA SER A 313 -7.19 -0.31 26.61
C SER A 313 -7.69 -1.00 27.88
N ILE A 314 -7.25 -0.56 29.06
CA ILE A 314 -7.70 -1.05 30.35
C ILE A 314 -9.19 -0.78 30.52
N THR A 315 -9.63 0.48 30.38
CA THR A 315 -11.04 0.85 30.54
C THR A 315 -11.93 0.07 29.57
N GLN A 316 -11.54 -0.03 28.31
CA GLN A 316 -12.33 -0.79 27.33
C GLN A 316 -12.37 -2.28 27.68
N PHE A 317 -11.24 -2.88 28.07
CA PHE A 317 -11.18 -4.31 28.38
C PHE A 317 -11.95 -4.64 29.66
N GLU A 318 -11.70 -3.94 30.76
CA GLU A 318 -12.33 -4.23 32.04
C GLU A 318 -13.83 -3.86 32.06
N GLU A 319 -14.19 -2.68 31.56
CA GLU A 319 -15.57 -2.20 31.70
C GLU A 319 -16.52 -2.73 30.62
N LYS A 320 -16.03 -2.90 29.39
CA LYS A 320 -16.87 -3.24 28.23
C LYS A 320 -16.72 -4.70 27.82
N VAL A 321 -15.49 -5.19 27.71
CA VAL A 321 -15.23 -6.57 27.25
C VAL A 321 -15.47 -7.58 28.37
N LEU A 322 -14.87 -7.39 29.55
CA LEU A 322 -15.07 -8.22 30.74
C LEU A 322 -16.33 -7.84 31.52
N LEU A 323 -17.09 -6.82 31.07
CA LEU A 323 -18.38 -6.44 31.66
C LEU A 323 -18.27 -6.12 33.16
N LYS A 324 -17.16 -5.50 33.57
CA LYS A 324 -16.82 -5.17 34.96
C LYS A 324 -16.63 -6.38 35.89
N GLN A 325 -16.57 -7.60 35.32
CA GLN A 325 -16.30 -8.81 36.08
C GLN A 325 -14.81 -8.92 36.40
N LYS A 326 -14.49 -9.33 37.63
CA LYS A 326 -13.11 -9.49 38.10
C LYS A 326 -12.58 -10.87 37.73
N ILE A 327 -12.27 -11.04 36.45
CA ILE A 327 -11.78 -12.29 35.87
C ILE A 327 -10.37 -12.06 35.34
N ARG A 328 -9.46 -12.98 35.66
CA ARG A 328 -8.08 -12.98 35.16
C ARG A 328 -7.58 -14.42 35.10
N VAL A 329 -6.74 -14.72 34.11
CA VAL A 329 -5.96 -15.95 34.07
C VAL A 329 -4.55 -15.62 34.54
N ASP A 330 -4.15 -16.18 35.67
CA ASP A 330 -2.78 -16.08 36.14
C ASP A 330 -1.92 -17.13 35.44
N TYR A 331 -0.81 -16.67 34.87
CA TYR A 331 0.18 -17.50 34.21
C TYR A 331 1.58 -16.96 34.50
N ASP A 332 2.57 -17.85 34.46
CA ASP A 332 3.98 -17.51 34.67
C ASP A 332 4.79 -18.10 33.51
N HIS A 333 4.88 -19.43 33.46
CA HIS A 333 5.54 -20.14 32.37
C HIS A 333 4.52 -20.73 31.39
N VAL A 334 4.49 -20.21 30.16
CA VAL A 334 3.62 -20.71 29.08
C VAL A 334 4.42 -21.59 28.15
N HIS A 335 4.02 -22.86 28.02
CA HIS A 335 4.60 -23.79 27.07
C HIS A 335 4.14 -23.47 25.64
N ASP A 336 5.06 -23.30 24.71
CA ASP A 336 4.72 -23.18 23.29
C ASP A 336 5.75 -23.86 22.39
N ASN A 337 5.38 -25.01 21.83
CA ASN A 337 6.20 -25.70 20.85
C ASN A 337 6.18 -24.97 19.49
N LEU A 338 7.26 -24.25 19.20
CA LEU A 338 7.43 -23.48 17.97
C LEU A 338 7.45 -24.34 16.69
N ASN A 339 7.80 -25.63 16.80
CA ASN A 339 7.87 -26.56 15.67
C ASN A 339 6.56 -27.31 15.41
N LYS A 340 5.55 -27.15 16.27
CA LYS A 340 4.26 -27.84 16.12
C LYS A 340 3.37 -27.10 15.13
N THR A 341 3.05 -27.80 14.04
CA THR A 341 2.31 -27.26 12.88
C THR A 341 0.89 -27.81 12.73
N ASP A 342 0.43 -28.61 13.69
CA ASP A 342 -0.92 -29.21 13.66
C ASP A 342 -2.00 -28.13 13.53
N VAL A 343 -3.01 -28.38 12.69
CA VAL A 343 -4.14 -27.45 12.53
C VAL A 343 -4.86 -27.26 13.86
N GLY A 344 -5.11 -26.02 14.23
CA GLY A 344 -5.73 -25.66 15.51
C GLY A 344 -4.74 -25.49 16.67
N TYR A 345 -3.47 -25.88 16.51
CA TYR A 345 -2.50 -25.74 17.58
C TYR A 345 -2.11 -24.27 17.86
N SER A 346 -2.08 -23.93 19.14
CA SER A 346 -1.52 -22.72 19.76
C SER A 346 -1.11 -23.01 21.21
N PHE A 347 -0.43 -22.07 21.86
CA PHE A 347 -0.10 -22.17 23.30
C PHE A 347 -1.35 -22.34 24.19
N LEU A 348 -2.53 -21.86 23.78
CA LEU A 348 -3.78 -22.04 24.52
C LEU A 348 -4.27 -23.49 24.49
N THR A 349 -3.93 -24.22 23.43
CA THR A 349 -4.31 -25.64 23.24
C THR A 349 -3.24 -26.62 23.67
N GLU A 350 -2.07 -26.14 24.09
CA GLU A 350 -0.97 -27.00 24.52
C GLU A 350 -1.36 -27.73 25.83
N PRO A 351 -1.28 -29.07 25.90
CA PRO A 351 -1.74 -29.84 27.06
C PRO A 351 -1.10 -29.41 28.38
N GLU A 352 0.16 -29.01 28.36
CA GLU A 352 0.93 -28.53 29.51
C GLU A 352 0.32 -27.25 30.10
N ASN A 353 -0.34 -26.43 29.27
CA ASN A 353 -0.99 -25.20 29.72
C ASN A 353 -2.46 -25.39 30.11
N LYS A 354 -3.01 -26.60 30.06
CA LYS A 354 -4.43 -26.87 30.31
C LYS A 354 -4.93 -26.37 31.66
N LYS A 355 -4.08 -26.32 32.68
CA LYS A 355 -4.46 -25.78 34.00
C LYS A 355 -4.77 -24.28 33.94
N MET A 356 -4.06 -23.53 33.10
CA MET A 356 -4.20 -22.08 32.95
C MET A 356 -5.30 -21.74 31.94
N PHE A 357 -5.31 -22.38 30.77
CA PHE A 357 -6.18 -22.02 29.64
C PHE A 357 -7.30 -23.02 29.35
N GLY A 358 -7.46 -24.08 30.14
CA GLY A 358 -8.42 -25.14 29.87
C GLY A 358 -9.88 -24.81 30.18
N ASN A 359 -10.14 -23.74 30.96
CA ASN A 359 -11.50 -23.26 31.20
C ASN A 359 -11.84 -22.12 30.23
N THR A 360 -12.61 -22.43 29.19
CA THR A 360 -13.04 -21.46 28.17
C THR A 360 -14.31 -20.71 28.55
N ASP A 361 -15.00 -21.11 29.62
CA ASP A 361 -16.34 -20.61 29.93
C ASP A 361 -16.33 -19.51 31.02
N LEU A 362 -15.15 -19.04 31.43
CA LEU A 362 -14.97 -18.06 32.51
C LEU A 362 -15.90 -16.83 32.42
N LEU A 363 -15.96 -16.18 31.25
CA LEU A 363 -16.77 -14.97 31.09
C LEU A 363 -18.27 -15.28 30.98
N ILE A 364 -18.65 -16.39 30.32
CA ILE A 364 -20.07 -16.77 30.23
C ILE A 364 -20.62 -17.21 31.59
N ASP A 365 -19.83 -17.93 32.39
CA ASP A 365 -20.17 -18.32 33.75
C ASP A 365 -20.38 -17.09 34.64
N ALA A 366 -19.51 -16.08 34.53
CA ALA A 366 -19.67 -14.82 35.26
C ALA A 366 -20.94 -14.06 34.82
N VAL A 367 -21.24 -14.02 33.52
CA VAL A 367 -22.47 -13.41 32.99
C VAL A 367 -23.72 -14.15 33.49
N LEU A 368 -23.67 -15.48 33.61
CA LEU A 368 -24.80 -16.29 34.11
C LEU A 368 -24.98 -16.18 35.63
N ALA A 369 -23.89 -15.97 36.37
CA ALA A 369 -23.90 -15.78 37.81
C ALA A 369 -24.38 -14.38 38.23
N ASP A 370 -24.17 -13.36 37.40
CA ASP A 370 -24.65 -11.99 37.62
C ASP A 370 -26.11 -11.82 37.12
N PRO A 371 -27.09 -11.55 38.00
CA PRO A 371 -28.50 -11.44 37.61
C PRO A 371 -28.78 -10.32 36.59
N GLU A 372 -28.07 -9.20 36.66
CA GLU A 372 -28.27 -8.07 35.75
C GLU A 372 -27.72 -8.38 34.36
N LEU A 373 -26.51 -8.95 34.28
CA LEU A 373 -25.94 -9.38 33.01
C LEU A 373 -26.73 -10.52 32.39
N ARG A 374 -27.17 -11.50 33.20
CA ARG A 374 -28.03 -12.58 32.73
C ARG A 374 -29.31 -12.02 32.11
N ALA A 375 -29.99 -11.08 32.77
CA ALA A 375 -31.18 -10.43 32.21
C ALA A 375 -30.89 -9.60 30.95
N LYS A 376 -29.69 -9.00 30.84
CA LYS A 376 -29.27 -8.26 29.64
C LYS A 376 -29.12 -9.17 28.42
N TYR A 377 -28.47 -10.33 28.56
CA TYR A 377 -28.11 -11.20 27.44
C TYR A 377 -29.13 -12.32 27.15
N PHE A 378 -29.97 -12.67 28.13
CA PHE A 378 -30.93 -13.77 28.04
C PHE A 378 -32.34 -13.30 28.35
N ILE A 379 -33.28 -13.61 27.46
CA ILE A 379 -34.70 -13.29 27.57
C ILE A 379 -35.43 -14.55 28.04
N SER A 380 -36.02 -14.48 29.23
CA SER A 380 -36.87 -15.54 29.76
C SER A 380 -38.32 -15.34 29.31
N HIS A 381 -38.94 -16.38 28.77
CA HIS A 381 -40.33 -16.37 28.33
C HIS A 381 -41.26 -16.96 29.37
N ALA A 382 -42.55 -16.66 29.26
CA ALA A 382 -43.58 -17.14 30.19
C ALA A 382 -43.73 -18.68 30.19
N ASP A 383 -43.33 -19.34 29.10
CA ASP A 383 -43.32 -20.81 28.96
C ASP A 383 -42.07 -21.47 29.58
N GLY A 384 -41.19 -20.69 30.21
CA GLY A 384 -39.93 -21.16 30.80
C GLY A 384 -38.79 -21.32 29.80
N SER A 385 -39.00 -21.06 28.51
CA SER A 385 -37.93 -21.06 27.51
C SER A 385 -37.04 -19.83 27.64
N VAL A 386 -35.77 -19.97 27.23
CA VAL A 386 -34.79 -18.88 27.24
C VAL A 386 -34.28 -18.65 25.83
N THR A 387 -34.27 -17.39 25.40
CA THR A 387 -33.72 -16.98 24.11
C THR A 387 -32.64 -15.91 24.28
N TYR A 388 -31.82 -15.68 23.27
CA TYR A 388 -30.73 -14.71 23.33
C TYR A 388 -31.17 -13.30 22.91
N ASN A 389 -30.81 -12.30 23.69
CA ASN A 389 -30.94 -10.89 23.29
C ASN A 389 -29.86 -10.52 22.26
N LYS A 390 -30.10 -10.81 20.98
CA LYS A 390 -29.11 -10.59 19.90
C LYS A 390 -28.59 -9.15 19.81
N ASN A 391 -29.35 -8.15 20.26
CA ASN A 391 -28.88 -6.77 20.25
C ASN A 391 -27.77 -6.54 21.28
N ALA A 392 -27.92 -7.08 22.50
CA ALA A 392 -26.88 -7.00 23.52
C ALA A 392 -25.60 -7.74 23.09
N TRP A 393 -25.74 -8.92 22.47
CA TRP A 393 -24.61 -9.67 21.92
C TRP A 393 -23.88 -8.91 20.80
N ARG A 394 -24.62 -8.21 19.93
CA ARG A 394 -24.03 -7.36 18.86
C ARG A 394 -23.37 -6.10 19.41
N GLU A 395 -23.96 -5.47 20.42
CA GLU A 395 -23.34 -4.35 21.14
C GLU A 395 -22.01 -4.78 21.74
N TRP A 396 -21.95 -5.94 22.39
CA TRP A 396 -20.69 -6.48 22.93
C TRP A 396 -19.67 -6.78 21.83
N LEU A 397 -20.07 -7.35 20.69
CA LEU A 397 -19.16 -7.58 19.55
C LEU A 397 -18.58 -6.27 18.99
N HIS A 398 -19.33 -5.17 19.07
CA HIS A 398 -18.83 -3.85 18.72
C HIS A 398 -17.78 -3.38 19.74
N ASP A 399 -18.06 -3.46 21.04
CA ASP A 399 -17.08 -3.12 22.09
C ASP A 399 -15.80 -3.97 22.00
N TYR A 400 -15.95 -5.25 21.64
CA TYR A 400 -14.84 -6.17 21.38
C TYR A 400 -13.98 -5.75 20.18
N SER A 401 -14.60 -5.20 19.14
CA SER A 401 -13.87 -4.67 17.97
C SER A 401 -13.04 -3.42 18.31
N VAL A 402 -13.56 -2.56 19.19
CA VAL A 402 -12.82 -1.38 19.68
C VAL A 402 -11.61 -1.82 20.50
N HIS A 403 -11.77 -2.83 21.35
CA HIS A 403 -10.66 -3.44 22.08
C HIS A 403 -9.59 -4.00 21.14
N SER A 404 -10.00 -4.76 20.10
CA SER A 404 -9.08 -5.26 19.07
C SER A 404 -8.34 -4.13 18.35
N ALA A 405 -9.00 -3.01 18.05
CA ALA A 405 -8.35 -1.84 17.43
C ALA A 405 -7.27 -1.22 18.34
N ASN A 406 -7.53 -1.11 19.65
CA ASN A 406 -6.55 -0.61 20.62
C ASN A 406 -5.33 -1.54 20.73
N MET A 407 -5.54 -2.86 20.69
CA MET A 407 -4.42 -3.82 20.67
C MET A 407 -3.59 -3.73 19.38
N ILE A 408 -4.24 -3.54 18.22
CA ILE A 408 -3.53 -3.30 16.94
C ILE A 408 -2.64 -2.05 17.07
N MET A 409 -3.18 -0.94 17.59
CA MET A 409 -2.39 0.28 17.79
C MET A 409 -1.21 0.03 18.74
N SER A 410 -1.43 -0.69 19.83
CA SER A 410 -0.37 -1.01 20.80
C SER A 410 0.73 -1.84 20.13
N CYS A 411 0.37 -2.85 19.34
CA CYS A 411 1.33 -3.66 18.59
C CYS A 411 2.09 -2.86 17.52
N GLU A 412 1.46 -1.89 16.87
CA GLU A 412 2.12 -1.07 15.84
C GLU A 412 3.03 0.02 16.45
N MET A 413 2.68 0.52 17.63
CA MET A 413 3.41 1.63 18.27
C MET A 413 4.46 1.19 19.30
N LYS A 414 4.27 0.05 19.96
CA LYS A 414 5.11 -0.36 21.11
C LYS A 414 5.94 -1.62 20.85
N ALA A 415 5.56 -2.48 19.89
CA ALA A 415 6.25 -3.76 19.64
C ALA A 415 7.46 -3.62 18.71
N GLY A 416 8.37 -2.70 19.03
CA GLY A 416 9.54 -2.38 18.21
C GLY A 416 9.16 -1.76 16.87
N ALA A 417 9.88 -2.10 15.80
CA ALA A 417 9.70 -1.41 14.53
C ALA A 417 8.27 -1.55 13.96
N PRO A 418 7.63 -0.46 13.50
CA PRO A 418 6.30 -0.50 12.88
C PRO A 418 6.24 -1.31 11.57
N SER A 419 5.13 -2.00 11.34
CA SER A 419 4.93 -2.91 10.19
C SER A 419 4.10 -2.31 9.07
N ARG A 420 3.74 -3.14 8.08
CA ARG A 420 2.56 -2.87 7.28
C ARG A 420 1.36 -3.41 8.04
N LEU A 421 0.41 -2.54 8.35
CA LEU A 421 -0.76 -2.95 9.13
C LEU A 421 -1.56 -4.11 8.51
N THR A 422 -1.56 -4.24 7.17
CA THR A 422 -2.17 -5.37 6.46
C THR A 422 -1.63 -6.73 6.89
N GLU A 423 -0.37 -6.79 7.33
CA GLU A 423 0.24 -8.00 7.87
C GLU A 423 -0.16 -8.24 9.32
N LEU A 424 -0.43 -7.16 10.09
CA LEU A 424 -0.73 -7.20 11.51
C LEU A 424 -2.13 -7.76 11.82
N TRP A 425 -3.19 -7.22 11.20
CA TRP A 425 -4.56 -7.69 11.50
C TRP A 425 -4.92 -9.06 10.90
N ASN A 426 -4.11 -9.55 9.95
CA ASN A 426 -4.25 -10.90 9.38
C ASN A 426 -3.43 -11.96 10.12
N MET A 427 -2.86 -11.62 11.28
CA MET A 427 -2.12 -12.58 12.10
C MET A 427 -3.04 -13.62 12.72
N CYS A 428 -2.57 -14.86 12.74
CA CYS A 428 -3.26 -15.95 13.42
C CYS A 428 -2.58 -16.27 14.75
N PHE A 429 -3.35 -16.57 15.80
CA PHE A 429 -2.82 -17.15 17.04
C PHE A 429 -2.83 -18.68 17.02
N GLY A 430 -3.69 -19.29 16.18
CA GLY A 430 -3.72 -20.73 15.93
C GLY A 430 -3.21 -21.08 14.54
N ASN A 431 -2.64 -22.28 14.41
CA ASN A 431 -2.30 -22.84 13.12
C ASN A 431 -3.57 -23.10 12.29
N THR A 432 -3.52 -22.79 11.01
CA THR A 432 -4.60 -23.06 10.04
C THR A 432 -4.13 -24.13 9.04
N PRO A 433 -5.02 -24.70 8.22
CA PRO A 433 -4.61 -25.62 7.15
C PRO A 433 -3.62 -25.02 6.14
N MET A 434 -3.58 -23.68 6.03
CA MET A 434 -2.82 -22.98 4.99
C MET A 434 -1.54 -22.30 5.53
N ARG A 435 -1.44 -22.08 6.84
CA ARG A 435 -0.29 -21.39 7.47
C ARG A 435 -0.17 -21.68 8.96
N THR A 436 1.07 -21.64 9.44
CA THR A 436 1.38 -21.63 10.88
C THR A 436 1.07 -20.27 11.53
N ARG A 437 0.81 -20.30 12.84
CA ARG A 437 0.49 -19.14 13.69
C ARG A 437 1.61 -18.09 13.69
N ASN A 438 1.21 -16.86 13.98
CA ASN A 438 2.07 -15.69 14.10
C ASN A 438 2.33 -15.32 15.56
N LEU A 439 1.33 -15.46 16.43
CA LEU A 439 1.47 -15.21 17.86
C LEU A 439 2.10 -16.44 18.53
N LEU A 440 3.19 -16.22 19.26
CA LEU A 440 4.02 -17.26 19.87
C LEU A 440 4.43 -16.85 21.29
N MET A 441 4.70 -17.83 22.14
CA MET A 441 5.46 -17.62 23.37
C MET A 441 6.90 -18.07 23.18
N GLN A 442 7.86 -17.16 23.32
CA GLN A 442 9.29 -17.44 23.16
C GLN A 442 10.04 -17.03 24.42
N GLY A 443 10.34 -18.01 25.28
CA GLY A 443 10.92 -17.73 26.58
C GLY A 443 9.98 -16.87 27.43
N LEU A 444 10.43 -15.67 27.81
CA LEU A 444 9.63 -14.70 28.58
C LEU A 444 8.85 -13.72 27.69
N PHE A 445 8.95 -13.83 26.37
CA PHE A 445 8.36 -12.86 25.45
C PHE A 445 7.11 -13.41 24.77
N THR A 446 6.03 -12.61 24.80
CA THR A 446 4.93 -12.74 23.84
C THR A 446 5.38 -12.13 22.52
N VAL A 447 5.47 -12.94 21.47
CA VAL A 447 6.05 -12.55 20.18
C VAL A 447 5.01 -12.61 19.07
N ILE A 448 4.96 -11.56 18.26
CA ILE A 448 4.27 -11.57 16.96
C ILE A 448 5.29 -11.73 15.84
N ASN A 449 5.21 -12.85 15.13
CA ASN A 449 6.02 -13.11 13.95
C ASN A 449 5.35 -12.54 12.71
N ARG A 450 5.97 -11.50 12.15
CA ARG A 450 5.54 -10.90 10.89
C ARG A 450 6.12 -11.72 9.74
N LYS A 451 5.26 -12.14 8.82
CA LYS A 451 5.63 -12.82 7.58
C LYS A 451 5.43 -11.83 6.44
N TYR A 452 6.52 -11.29 5.93
CA TYR A 452 6.47 -10.21 4.95
C TYR A 452 6.06 -10.74 3.57
N THR A 453 4.88 -10.35 3.08
CA THR A 453 4.25 -10.95 1.88
C THR A 453 4.52 -10.19 0.59
N LYS A 454 4.89 -8.89 0.64
CA LYS A 454 5.01 -8.05 -0.58
C LYS A 454 6.06 -8.55 -1.59
N THR A 455 7.07 -9.27 -1.11
CA THR A 455 8.01 -10.01 -1.96
C THR A 455 7.82 -11.51 -1.87
N GLY A 456 7.08 -12.06 -0.92
CA GLY A 456 6.97 -13.51 -0.74
C GLY A 456 6.40 -14.23 -1.97
N SER A 457 5.49 -13.59 -2.71
CA SER A 457 4.99 -14.10 -4.00
C SER A 457 6.01 -14.01 -5.14
N ILE A 458 6.97 -13.09 -5.05
CA ILE A 458 8.05 -12.90 -6.04
C ILE A 458 9.29 -13.74 -5.70
N SER A 459 9.63 -13.86 -4.41
CA SER A 459 10.82 -14.54 -3.88
C SER A 459 10.57 -15.99 -3.46
N GLY A 460 9.31 -16.43 -3.37
CA GLY A 460 8.93 -17.78 -2.93
C GLY A 460 9.21 -18.07 -1.45
N HIS A 461 9.64 -17.07 -0.67
CA HIS A 461 10.03 -17.22 0.73
C HIS A 461 9.44 -16.11 1.60
N ASP A 462 8.75 -16.49 2.68
CA ASP A 462 8.34 -15.58 3.75
C ASP A 462 9.55 -15.25 4.64
N LYS A 463 9.81 -13.96 4.85
CA LYS A 463 10.78 -13.54 5.89
C LYS A 463 10.12 -13.63 7.25
N LEU A 464 10.78 -14.32 8.19
CA LEU A 464 10.36 -14.41 9.58
C LEU A 464 10.95 -13.23 10.37
N ILE A 465 10.10 -12.32 10.83
CA ILE A 465 10.53 -11.13 11.57
C ILE A 465 9.84 -11.12 12.94
N PRO A 466 10.54 -11.51 14.02
CA PRO A 466 9.98 -11.53 15.36
C PRO A 466 9.93 -10.13 15.97
N HIS A 467 8.78 -9.79 16.57
CA HIS A 467 8.58 -8.61 17.39
C HIS A 467 8.07 -9.02 18.76
N ALA A 468 8.83 -8.68 19.81
CA ALA A 468 8.35 -8.83 21.18
C ALA A 468 7.33 -7.73 21.48
N LEU A 469 6.21 -8.11 22.08
CA LEU A 469 5.25 -7.17 22.65
C LEU A 469 5.78 -6.65 23.99
N ASP A 470 5.45 -5.41 24.33
CA ASP A 470 5.64 -4.92 25.70
C ASP A 470 4.78 -5.74 26.69
N SER A 471 5.17 -5.76 27.95
CA SER A 471 4.55 -6.63 28.96
C SER A 471 3.04 -6.39 29.13
N PHE A 472 2.59 -5.13 29.03
CA PHE A 472 1.18 -4.79 29.12
C PHE A 472 0.40 -5.34 27.92
N THR A 473 0.86 -5.06 26.71
CA THR A 473 0.18 -5.53 25.48
C THR A 473 0.23 -7.05 25.38
N GLY A 474 1.36 -7.66 25.75
CA GLY A 474 1.54 -9.11 25.79
C GLY A 474 0.56 -9.79 26.73
N ASP A 475 0.37 -9.27 27.95
CA ASP A 475 -0.64 -9.77 28.89
C ASP A 475 -2.05 -9.57 28.36
N LEU A 476 -2.36 -8.37 27.88
CA LEU A 476 -3.70 -8.05 27.37
C LEU A 476 -4.14 -8.99 26.25
N VAL A 477 -3.24 -9.33 25.32
CA VAL A 477 -3.52 -10.31 24.23
C VAL A 477 -3.77 -11.71 24.80
N VAL A 478 -3.02 -12.14 25.81
CA VAL A 478 -3.22 -13.46 26.43
C VAL A 478 -4.56 -13.51 27.17
N GLN A 479 -4.87 -12.48 27.98
CA GLN A 479 -6.14 -12.38 28.69
C GLN A 479 -7.32 -12.32 27.71
N ASP A 480 -7.21 -11.56 26.62
CA ASP A 480 -8.21 -11.52 25.55
C ASP A 480 -8.49 -12.91 24.99
N LEU A 481 -7.44 -13.60 24.54
CA LEU A 481 -7.59 -14.90 23.89
C LEU A 481 -8.05 -16.01 24.85
N ALA A 482 -7.68 -15.93 26.13
CA ALA A 482 -8.08 -16.92 27.13
C ALA A 482 -9.51 -16.69 27.65
N ILE A 483 -9.95 -15.44 27.81
CA ILE A 483 -11.22 -15.11 28.51
C ILE A 483 -12.28 -14.58 27.55
N ALA A 484 -11.97 -13.52 26.79
CA ALA A 484 -12.95 -12.82 25.98
C ALA A 484 -13.22 -13.52 24.66
N ARG A 485 -12.21 -14.15 24.06
CA ARG A 485 -12.34 -14.82 22.76
C ARG A 485 -13.35 -15.98 22.76
N PRO A 486 -13.38 -16.89 23.75
CA PRO A 486 -14.43 -17.89 23.83
C PRO A 486 -15.85 -17.30 23.86
N PHE A 487 -16.05 -16.22 24.62
CA PHE A 487 -17.33 -15.50 24.66
C PHE A 487 -17.68 -14.89 23.29
N ALA A 488 -16.68 -14.38 22.57
CA ALA A 488 -16.87 -13.89 21.20
C ALA A 488 -17.29 -14.99 20.21
N LEU A 489 -16.75 -16.21 20.34
CA LEU A 489 -17.18 -17.36 19.53
C LEU A 489 -18.66 -17.69 19.77
N LEU A 490 -19.11 -17.66 21.03
CA LEU A 490 -20.54 -17.81 21.37
C LEU A 490 -21.37 -16.68 20.74
N ALA A 491 -20.93 -15.42 20.87
CA ALA A 491 -21.60 -14.25 20.32
C ALA A 491 -21.78 -14.36 18.79
N VAL A 492 -20.74 -14.80 18.08
CA VAL A 492 -20.78 -15.03 16.63
C VAL A 492 -21.76 -16.14 16.29
N GLN A 493 -21.73 -17.28 17.00
CA GLN A 493 -22.65 -18.38 16.76
C GLN A 493 -24.12 -17.98 16.98
N ILE A 494 -24.39 -17.16 18.00
CA ILE A 494 -25.73 -16.64 18.32
C ILE A 494 -26.21 -15.63 17.28
N CYS A 495 -25.35 -14.69 16.89
CA CYS A 495 -25.71 -13.56 16.04
C CYS A 495 -25.69 -13.90 14.54
N PHE A 496 -24.84 -14.84 14.13
CA PHE A 496 -24.55 -15.19 12.74
C PHE A 496 -24.44 -16.72 12.55
N PRO A 497 -25.47 -17.51 12.92
CA PRO A 497 -25.41 -18.96 12.84
C PRO A 497 -25.18 -19.43 11.41
N GLY A 498 -24.28 -20.41 11.24
CA GLY A 498 -23.96 -21.02 9.94
C GLY A 498 -22.92 -20.26 9.10
N ASN A 499 -22.45 -19.09 9.54
CA ASN A 499 -21.37 -18.37 8.85
C ASN A 499 -19.99 -18.93 9.23
N THR A 500 -19.54 -19.97 8.52
CA THR A 500 -18.27 -20.66 8.81
C THR A 500 -17.05 -19.77 8.62
N GLY A 501 -17.04 -18.91 7.59
CA GLY A 501 -15.91 -17.99 7.34
C GLY A 501 -15.72 -16.97 8.46
N LEU A 502 -16.83 -16.44 8.99
CA LEU A 502 -16.79 -15.54 10.15
C LEU A 502 -16.37 -16.28 11.42
N MET A 503 -16.83 -17.52 11.60
CA MET A 503 -16.41 -18.34 12.74
C MET A 503 -14.90 -18.64 12.70
N ASP A 504 -14.36 -18.96 11.53
CA ASP A 504 -12.93 -19.20 11.34
C ASP A 504 -12.10 -17.94 11.60
N LEU A 505 -12.59 -16.76 11.19
CA LEU A 505 -11.95 -15.48 11.52
C LEU A 505 -11.77 -15.33 13.04
N TYR A 506 -12.82 -15.57 13.83
CA TYR A 506 -12.72 -15.48 15.29
C TYR A 506 -11.90 -16.63 15.89
N ARG A 507 -11.94 -17.82 15.30
CA ARG A 507 -11.21 -18.99 15.80
C ARG A 507 -9.70 -18.87 15.62
N TYR A 508 -9.22 -18.20 14.57
CA TYR A 508 -7.81 -18.22 14.22
C TYR A 508 -7.13 -16.85 14.29
N ASN A 509 -7.81 -15.75 13.99
CA ASN A 509 -7.17 -14.44 13.93
C ASN A 509 -6.99 -13.83 15.32
N VAL A 510 -5.83 -13.20 15.53
CA VAL A 510 -5.54 -12.43 16.76
C VAL A 510 -6.53 -11.27 16.88
N PHE A 511 -6.72 -10.51 15.80
CA PHE A 511 -7.56 -9.31 15.80
C PHE A 511 -8.81 -9.51 14.94
N VAL A 512 -9.96 -9.02 15.43
CA VAL A 512 -11.26 -9.13 14.75
C VAL A 512 -12.05 -7.82 14.81
N ASN A 513 -12.83 -7.51 13.76
CA ASN A 513 -13.53 -6.23 13.65
C ASN A 513 -15.03 -6.40 13.39
N ASN A 514 -15.84 -6.56 14.43
CA ASN A 514 -17.31 -6.55 14.38
C ASN A 514 -17.90 -7.24 13.12
N ALA A 515 -17.54 -8.51 12.93
CA ALA A 515 -17.90 -9.33 11.78
C ALA A 515 -17.37 -8.90 10.39
N LYS A 516 -16.26 -8.16 10.35
CA LYS A 516 -15.52 -7.75 9.15
C LYS A 516 -14.00 -7.85 9.40
N ALA A 517 -13.21 -7.72 8.35
CA ALA A 517 -11.77 -7.51 8.45
C ALA A 517 -11.46 -6.04 8.83
N PHE A 518 -10.29 -5.80 9.41
CA PHE A 518 -9.76 -4.45 9.56
C PHE A 518 -9.27 -3.90 8.21
N ASP A 519 -9.31 -2.58 8.06
CA ASP A 519 -8.69 -1.86 6.97
C ASP A 519 -7.75 -0.75 7.48
N THR A 520 -6.93 -0.22 6.58
CA THR A 520 -5.92 0.80 6.93
C THR A 520 -6.57 2.09 7.43
N SER A 521 -7.74 2.46 6.89
CA SER A 521 -8.47 3.67 7.27
C SER A 521 -8.91 3.64 8.72
N THR A 522 -9.41 2.51 9.20
CA THR A 522 -9.91 2.35 10.56
C THR A 522 -8.79 2.62 11.58
N VAL A 523 -7.65 1.93 11.42
CA VAL A 523 -6.51 2.10 12.34
C VAL A 523 -5.92 3.51 12.26
N THR A 524 -5.81 4.06 11.05
CA THR A 524 -5.27 5.42 10.86
C THR A 524 -6.14 6.48 11.54
N GLU A 525 -7.47 6.37 11.43
CA GLU A 525 -8.41 7.27 12.09
C GLU A 525 -8.33 7.18 13.62
N HIS A 526 -8.16 5.97 14.17
CA HIS A 526 -7.91 5.79 15.60
C HIS A 526 -6.60 6.45 16.06
N MET A 527 -5.51 6.27 15.31
CA MET A 527 -4.23 6.94 15.59
C MET A 527 -4.34 8.46 15.51
N TYR A 528 -5.05 9.00 14.52
CA TYR A 528 -5.29 10.45 14.40
C TYR A 528 -6.02 11.02 15.62
N ARG A 529 -7.07 10.34 16.09
CA ARG A 529 -7.84 10.79 17.26
C ARG A 529 -6.99 10.81 18.53
N LEU A 530 -6.14 9.81 18.70
CA LEU A 530 -5.27 9.72 19.87
C LEU A 530 -4.16 10.79 19.84
N THR A 531 -3.50 10.96 18.71
CA THR A 531 -2.29 11.79 18.57
C THR A 531 -2.59 13.27 18.42
N ARG A 532 -3.72 13.67 17.82
CA ARG A 532 -4.04 15.08 17.54
C ARG A 532 -3.98 15.98 18.76
N ASN A 533 -4.48 15.50 19.89
CA ASN A 533 -4.56 16.29 21.13
C ASN A 533 -3.24 16.34 21.90
N ILE A 534 -2.28 15.47 21.57
CA ILE A 534 -1.00 15.36 22.27
C ILE A 534 0.11 15.98 21.41
N CYS A 535 0.24 15.55 20.16
CA CYS A 535 1.30 15.98 19.27
C CYS A 535 0.98 17.30 18.53
N SER A 536 -0.22 17.87 18.70
CA SER A 536 -0.71 19.06 17.97
C SER A 536 -0.85 18.89 16.46
N PHE A 537 -0.65 17.69 15.92
CA PHE A 537 -0.97 17.30 14.55
C PHE A 537 -1.39 15.82 14.49
N GLN A 538 -1.99 15.44 13.37
CA GLN A 538 -2.48 14.09 13.14
C GLN A 538 -1.33 13.18 12.67
N ILE A 539 -0.93 12.22 13.51
CA ILE A 539 0.07 11.22 13.14
C ILE A 539 -0.63 9.98 12.61
N GLY A 540 -0.44 9.70 11.32
CA GLY A 540 -0.94 8.49 10.69
C GLY A 540 0.08 7.37 10.78
N VAL A 541 -0.30 6.18 10.33
CA VAL A 541 0.54 4.96 10.35
C VAL A 541 1.86 5.17 9.60
N ARG A 542 1.79 5.77 8.41
CA ARG A 542 2.98 6.10 7.60
C ARG A 542 3.88 7.11 8.31
N ASP A 543 3.28 8.11 8.96
CA ASP A 543 4.02 9.15 9.67
C ASP A 543 4.71 8.59 10.91
N TRP A 544 3.99 7.80 11.70
CA TRP A 544 4.53 7.09 12.85
C TRP A 544 5.72 6.22 12.45
N ARG A 545 5.62 5.51 11.33
CA ARG A 545 6.72 4.67 10.85
C ARG A 545 8.01 5.47 10.57
N GLN A 546 7.89 6.69 10.06
CA GLN A 546 9.03 7.58 9.84
C GLN A 546 9.56 8.20 11.14
N ILE A 547 8.66 8.66 12.00
CA ILE A 547 9.00 9.24 13.31
C ILE A 547 9.71 8.20 14.20
N HIS A 548 9.14 6.99 14.33
CA HIS A 548 9.73 5.90 15.10
C HIS A 548 11.11 5.54 14.56
N ALA A 549 11.29 5.45 13.23
CA ALA A 549 12.59 5.14 12.65
C ALA A 549 13.65 6.20 12.96
N ALA A 550 13.31 7.49 12.88
CA ALA A 550 14.22 8.56 13.29
C ALA A 550 14.65 8.41 14.75
N PHE A 551 13.71 8.27 15.69
CA PHE A 551 14.02 8.11 17.11
C PHE A 551 14.77 6.81 17.41
N ALA A 552 14.32 5.68 16.90
CA ALA A 552 14.92 4.38 17.18
C ALA A 552 16.38 4.31 16.68
N ARG A 553 16.69 4.92 15.54
CA ARG A 553 18.07 5.02 15.01
C ARG A 553 19.01 5.69 16.02
N LYS A 554 18.56 6.74 16.71
CA LYS A 554 19.40 7.49 17.66
C LYS A 554 19.36 6.94 19.09
N LEU A 555 18.23 6.39 19.52
CA LEU A 555 18.00 6.02 20.93
C LEU A 555 18.11 4.52 21.22
N CYS A 556 17.90 3.64 20.22
CA CYS A 556 17.84 2.19 20.43
C CYS A 556 19.06 1.42 19.88
N GLY A 557 20.09 2.12 19.39
CA GLY A 557 21.23 1.58 18.62
C GLY A 557 22.25 0.74 19.41
N GLN A 558 21.87 0.04 20.47
CA GLN A 558 22.80 -0.76 21.30
C GLN A 558 23.54 -1.87 20.51
N ALA A 559 23.04 -2.26 19.34
CA ALA A 559 23.70 -3.24 18.46
C ALA A 559 24.67 -2.62 17.44
N GLU A 560 24.68 -1.30 17.23
CA GLU A 560 25.56 -0.65 16.25
C GLU A 560 27.04 -0.64 16.71
N HIS A 561 27.30 -0.73 18.02
CA HIS A 561 28.66 -0.83 18.56
C HIS A 561 29.27 -2.23 18.49
N LEU A 562 28.47 -3.27 18.22
CA LEU A 562 28.91 -4.67 18.19
C LEU A 562 29.22 -5.18 16.78
N LEU A 563 28.90 -4.41 15.74
CA LEU A 563 29.13 -4.75 14.35
C LEU A 563 30.23 -3.83 13.81
N ASP A 564 31.24 -4.41 13.16
CA ASP A 564 32.27 -3.64 12.48
C ASP A 564 31.60 -2.68 11.48
N VAL A 565 32.13 -1.46 11.43
CA VAL A 565 31.57 -0.34 10.68
C VAL A 565 31.43 -0.71 9.19
N GLY A 566 30.21 -1.05 8.75
CA GLY A 566 29.89 -1.18 7.33
C GLY A 566 28.77 -2.18 7.01
N GLU A 567 27.70 -1.68 6.39
CA GLU A 567 26.74 -2.40 5.53
C GLU A 567 25.92 -3.59 6.07
N GLU A 568 26.18 -4.13 7.26
CA GLU A 568 25.43 -5.28 7.77
C GLU A 568 24.02 -4.93 8.29
N ASP A 569 23.04 -5.74 7.90
CA ASP A 569 21.65 -5.62 8.31
C ASP A 569 21.48 -5.95 9.81
N THR A 570 21.32 -4.94 10.66
CA THR A 570 21.05 -5.13 12.09
C THR A 570 19.65 -5.72 12.32
N ALA A 571 19.44 -6.44 13.44
CA ALA A 571 18.12 -6.95 13.80
C ALA A 571 17.05 -5.83 13.89
N GLN A 572 17.43 -4.64 14.38
CA GLN A 572 16.58 -3.46 14.45
C GLN A 572 16.11 -2.99 13.07
N VAL A 573 17.01 -2.99 12.08
CA VAL A 573 16.71 -2.63 10.69
C VAL A 573 15.85 -3.70 10.03
N LEU A 574 16.22 -4.97 10.21
CA LEU A 574 15.49 -6.12 9.68
C LEU A 574 14.05 -6.18 10.19
N GLN A 575 13.79 -5.69 11.41
CA GLN A 575 12.43 -5.58 11.95
C GLN A 575 11.49 -4.71 11.09
N TYR A 576 12.02 -3.78 10.30
CA TYR A 576 11.20 -3.02 9.35
C TYR A 576 10.91 -3.76 8.03
N GLY A 577 11.48 -4.96 7.82
CA GLY A 577 11.26 -5.79 6.64
C GLY A 577 12.06 -5.39 5.40
N HIS A 578 13.14 -4.63 5.56
CA HIS A 578 14.07 -4.24 4.50
C HIS A 578 15.49 -4.12 5.04
N GLY A 579 16.50 -4.08 4.15
CA GLY A 579 17.90 -3.95 4.54
C GLY A 579 18.35 -2.51 4.79
N ARG A 580 19.54 -2.32 5.37
CA ARG A 580 20.09 -1.03 5.85
C ARG A 580 20.09 0.06 4.79
N SER A 581 20.52 -0.27 3.56
CA SER A 581 20.51 0.69 2.45
C SER A 581 19.09 1.23 2.17
N VAL A 582 18.06 0.38 2.22
CA VAL A 582 16.67 0.82 2.04
C VAL A 582 16.19 1.61 3.27
N HIS A 583 16.64 1.24 4.46
CA HIS A 583 16.27 1.90 5.70
C HIS A 583 16.77 3.35 5.74
N ASP A 584 18.04 3.56 5.44
CA ASP A 584 18.65 4.88 5.51
C ASP A 584 18.12 5.81 4.39
N ASN A 585 17.69 5.23 3.26
CA ASN A 585 17.15 5.98 2.13
C ASN A 585 15.66 6.34 2.24
N ILE A 586 14.87 5.63 3.06
CA ILE A 586 13.40 5.80 3.15
C ILE A 586 12.94 6.46 4.46
N TYR A 587 13.69 6.31 5.55
CA TYR A 587 13.27 6.79 6.88
C TYR A 587 14.07 8.01 7.31
N GLY A 588 13.33 9.07 7.68
CA GLY A 588 13.88 10.41 7.92
C GLY A 588 13.90 11.28 6.65
N THR A 589 13.95 10.66 5.48
CA THR A 589 14.03 11.30 4.16
C THR A 589 12.63 11.61 3.58
N SER A 590 12.55 12.42 2.51
CA SER A 590 11.25 12.89 1.98
C SER A 590 10.32 11.72 1.69
N GLY A 591 9.04 11.87 2.01
CA GLY A 591 8.06 10.79 1.95
C GLY A 591 7.86 10.17 0.55
N ASN A 592 8.42 10.73 -0.53
CA ASN A 592 8.13 10.35 -1.90
C ASN A 592 9.37 9.94 -2.72
N VAL A 593 10.56 9.87 -2.12
CA VAL A 593 11.81 9.58 -2.83
C VAL A 593 12.47 8.32 -2.25
N GLN A 594 12.55 7.28 -3.06
CA GLN A 594 13.39 6.10 -2.82
C GLN A 594 14.74 6.36 -3.51
N GLY A 595 15.78 6.76 -2.78
CA GLY A 595 17.04 7.09 -3.43
C GLY A 595 18.23 7.21 -2.48
N ALA A 596 19.40 6.80 -2.95
CA ALA A 596 20.70 6.79 -2.25
C ALA A 596 21.29 8.19 -2.00
N SER A 597 20.59 9.25 -2.40
CA SER A 597 21.09 10.64 -2.40
C SER A 597 20.31 11.57 -1.48
N ALA A 598 19.39 11.07 -0.66
CA ALA A 598 18.69 11.93 0.31
C ALA A 598 19.68 12.35 1.41
N LEU A 599 19.74 13.64 1.71
CA LEU A 599 20.55 14.15 2.81
C LEU A 599 19.92 13.65 4.12
N PRO A 600 20.66 12.92 4.97
CA PRO A 600 20.16 12.48 6.27
C PRO A 600 19.69 13.67 7.12
N GLU A 601 18.69 13.43 7.97
CA GLU A 601 18.05 14.48 8.77
C GLU A 601 18.99 15.20 9.75
N ASP A 602 20.14 14.60 10.07
CA ASP A 602 21.19 15.15 10.94
C ASP A 602 22.32 15.89 10.19
N ILE A 603 22.43 15.69 8.88
CA ILE A 603 23.45 16.32 8.04
C ILE A 603 23.04 17.73 7.59
N LEU A 604 21.77 17.95 7.26
CA LEU A 604 21.32 19.28 6.80
C LEU A 604 21.57 20.43 7.79
N PRO A 605 21.38 20.28 9.11
CA PRO A 605 21.77 21.29 10.07
C PRO A 605 23.24 21.72 9.94
N LEU A 606 24.15 20.80 9.60
CA LEU A 606 25.59 21.10 9.44
C LEU A 606 25.86 22.04 8.25
N PHE A 607 25.08 21.95 7.17
CA PHE A 607 25.18 22.90 6.05
C PHE A 607 24.82 24.33 6.48
N LEU A 608 23.77 24.47 7.30
CA LEU A 608 23.35 25.76 7.84
C LEU A 608 24.35 26.29 8.87
N GLU A 609 24.94 25.40 9.67
CA GLU A 609 25.98 25.74 10.65
C GLU A 609 27.26 26.20 9.97
N ALA A 610 27.74 25.51 8.94
CA ALA A 610 28.89 25.98 8.16
C ALA A 610 28.69 27.40 7.62
N SER A 611 27.46 27.69 7.13
CA SER A 611 27.10 29.04 6.68
C SER A 611 27.07 30.05 7.84
N THR A 612 26.57 29.62 9.00
CA THR A 612 26.46 30.44 10.22
C THR A 612 27.84 30.73 10.82
N GLU A 613 28.72 29.73 10.89
CA GLU A 613 30.10 29.85 11.36
C GLU A 613 30.89 30.80 10.47
N TRP A 614 30.69 30.74 9.16
CA TRP A 614 31.27 31.72 8.24
C TRP A 614 30.78 33.13 8.54
N GLN A 615 29.46 33.32 8.70
CA GLN A 615 28.88 34.62 9.07
C GLN A 615 29.47 35.17 10.37
N VAL A 616 29.57 34.32 11.41
CA VAL A 616 30.21 34.68 12.69
C VAL A 616 31.68 35.07 12.48
N THR A 617 32.42 34.27 11.71
CA THR A 617 33.84 34.51 11.41
C THR A 617 34.04 35.83 10.64
N THR A 618 33.10 36.18 9.75
CA THR A 618 33.11 37.45 9.00
C THR A 618 32.40 38.59 9.72
N LEU A 619 32.07 38.44 11.01
CA LEU A 619 31.37 39.45 11.83
C LEU A 619 30.04 39.92 11.21
N THR A 620 29.39 39.05 10.45
CA THR A 620 28.06 39.26 9.86
C THR A 620 27.00 38.67 10.80
N VAL A 621 25.83 39.33 10.90
CA VAL A 621 24.73 38.83 11.74
C VAL A 621 24.30 37.42 11.25
N PRO A 622 24.32 36.41 12.13
CA PRO A 622 23.87 35.05 11.80
C PRO A 622 22.44 34.98 11.27
N GLY A 623 22.20 34.20 10.22
CA GLY A 623 20.89 34.01 9.57
C GLY A 623 19.85 33.18 10.37
N LYS A 624 19.95 33.11 11.70
CA LYS A 624 18.99 32.38 12.53
C LYS A 624 17.70 33.20 12.69
N GLN A 625 16.53 32.59 12.48
CA GLN A 625 15.23 33.25 12.65
C GLN A 625 15.13 33.92 14.04
N GLY A 626 14.70 35.18 14.07
CA GLY A 626 14.53 35.95 15.31
C GLY A 626 15.80 36.67 15.81
N SER A 627 16.89 36.68 15.04
CA SER A 627 18.12 37.41 15.37
C SER A 627 18.11 38.82 14.75
N TYR A 628 17.18 39.67 15.19
CA TYR A 628 17.21 41.12 14.95
C TYR A 628 16.92 41.86 16.25
#